data_AF-A0A7D7MIS0-F1
#
_entry.id   AF-A0A7D7MIS0-F1
#
_cell.length_a   1.000
_cell.length_b   1.000
_cell.length_c   1.000
_cell.angle_alpha   90.00
_cell.angle_beta   90.00
_cell.angle_gamma   90.00
#
_symmetry.space_group_name_H-M   'P 1'
#
loop_
_entity.id
_entity.type
_entity.pdbx_description
1 polymer ?
#
loop_
_entity_poly.entity_id
_entity_poly.type
_entity_poly.pdbx_seq_one_letter_code
_entity_poly.pdbx_strand_id
1 'polypeptide(L)'
;MVRGNLENAQNFSDFDEAASYALQILSKQAGMNSFYVAKQEGKAQHVVKVHNLKHHLIEEGQVSVLPCTLSALCIEHGAQALVIEHIGEHALTRSLGIADGVETGCFIGAPIFYEDGSVYGTICGIDDGPCELPADLPFIFETLATLLTYVLELEQAYEEIESLAAPLVPIVGKVAILPIIGEVRALRAKTIIDQVMHDCAEKGIEVLIVDVSGVSQINSEVGEYLLKLVKVLELIGVKTAVTGIQPYMALKVPHFAQALKGTMIEANLETALKRLGFSFRQN
;
A
#
# COMPACT_ATOMS: atom_id res chain seq x y z
N MET A 1 20.21 -27.67 -18.13
CA MET A 1 19.97 -26.61 -17.13
C MET A 1 18.93 -25.68 -17.71
N VAL A 2 17.71 -25.75 -17.17
CA VAL A 2 16.51 -25.06 -17.69
C VAL A 2 16.66 -23.57 -17.42
N ARG A 3 16.99 -22.80 -18.46
CA ARG A 3 16.75 -21.35 -18.55
C ARG A 3 15.67 -21.17 -19.62
N GLY A 4 14.42 -21.13 -19.21
CA GLY A 4 13.28 -20.91 -20.10
C GLY A 4 12.03 -20.65 -19.28
N ASN A 5 11.39 -19.51 -19.54
CA ASN A 5 10.10 -19.04 -19.02
C ASN A 5 10.07 -18.59 -17.54
N LEU A 6 10.62 -17.41 -17.27
CA LEU A 6 10.24 -16.57 -16.12
C LEU A 6 9.32 -15.40 -16.53
N GLU A 7 9.00 -15.23 -17.82
CA GLU A 7 8.19 -14.11 -18.34
C GLU A 7 6.68 -14.22 -18.07
N ASN A 8 6.23 -15.29 -17.39
CA ASN A 8 4.81 -15.49 -17.04
C ASN A 8 4.56 -15.60 -15.52
N ALA A 9 5.51 -15.16 -14.68
CA ALA A 9 5.21 -14.96 -13.27
C ALA A 9 4.34 -13.70 -13.13
N GLN A 10 3.02 -13.87 -12.97
CA GLN A 10 2.13 -12.77 -12.61
C GLN A 10 2.48 -12.34 -11.18
N ASN A 11 3.05 -11.15 -11.06
CA ASN A 11 3.23 -10.46 -9.80
C ASN A 11 2.21 -9.33 -9.72
N PHE A 12 1.49 -9.24 -8.60
CA PHE A 12 0.65 -8.08 -8.29
C PHE A 12 1.51 -7.03 -7.59
N SER A 13 1.33 -5.76 -7.95
CA SER A 13 2.04 -4.66 -7.32
C SER A 13 1.29 -4.01 -6.15
N ASP A 14 -0.03 -4.16 -6.10
CA ASP A 14 -0.92 -3.66 -5.05
C ASP A 14 -2.21 -4.51 -4.92
N PHE A 15 -3.01 -4.22 -3.90
CA PHE A 15 -4.31 -4.87 -3.66
C PHE A 15 -5.31 -4.65 -4.82
N ASP A 16 -5.27 -3.49 -5.46
CA ASP A 16 -6.19 -3.12 -6.54
C ASP A 16 -6.02 -4.02 -7.77
N GLU A 17 -4.79 -4.34 -8.15
CA GLU A 17 -4.46 -5.29 -9.22
C GLU A 17 -4.89 -6.72 -8.86
N ALA A 18 -4.61 -7.16 -7.63
CA ALA A 18 -4.99 -8.47 -7.15
C ALA A 18 -6.51 -8.65 -7.09
N ALA A 19 -7.24 -7.65 -6.57
CA ALA A 19 -8.69 -7.60 -6.54
C ALA A 19 -9.27 -7.66 -7.96
N SER A 20 -8.76 -6.85 -8.88
CA SER A 20 -9.19 -6.86 -10.28
C SER A 20 -9.03 -8.24 -10.92
N TYR A 21 -7.92 -8.92 -10.65
CA TYR A 21 -7.67 -10.27 -11.14
C TYR A 21 -8.60 -11.31 -10.51
N ALA A 22 -8.84 -11.24 -9.20
CA ALA A 22 -9.79 -12.10 -8.51
C ALA A 22 -11.21 -11.97 -9.11
N LEU A 23 -11.67 -10.75 -9.38
CA LEU A 23 -12.98 -10.51 -10.01
C LEU A 23 -13.05 -11.10 -11.43
N GLN A 24 -11.95 -11.06 -12.20
CA GLN A 24 -11.89 -11.71 -13.52
C GLN A 24 -11.90 -13.24 -13.46
N ILE A 25 -11.36 -13.85 -12.40
CA ILE A 25 -11.48 -15.29 -12.18
C ILE A 25 -12.93 -15.65 -11.89
N LEU A 26 -13.57 -14.91 -10.98
CA LEU A 26 -14.96 -15.14 -10.59
C LEU A 26 -15.92 -14.98 -11.78
N SER A 27 -15.70 -13.99 -12.63
CA SER A 27 -16.56 -13.75 -13.80
C SER A 27 -16.55 -14.88 -14.82
N LYS A 28 -15.48 -15.67 -14.88
CA LYS A 28 -15.38 -16.85 -15.74
C LYS A 28 -16.05 -18.09 -15.16
N GLN A 29 -16.27 -18.14 -13.85
CA GLN A 29 -16.78 -19.31 -13.14
C GLN A 29 -18.26 -19.20 -12.76
N ALA A 30 -18.72 -17.99 -12.40
CA ALA A 30 -20.02 -17.81 -11.76
C ALA A 30 -21.20 -17.60 -12.73
N GLY A 31 -20.96 -17.16 -13.97
CA GLY A 31 -22.02 -16.85 -14.94
C GLY A 31 -22.85 -15.59 -14.62
N MET A 32 -22.47 -14.82 -13.58
CA MET A 32 -23.16 -13.60 -13.15
C MET A 32 -22.67 -12.36 -13.89
N ASN A 33 -23.46 -11.28 -13.89
CA ASN A 33 -23.14 -10.05 -14.59
C ASN A 33 -22.06 -9.19 -13.92
N SER A 34 -22.12 -8.98 -12.60
CA SER A 34 -21.31 -7.99 -11.91
C SER A 34 -20.58 -8.57 -10.71
N PHE A 35 -19.27 -8.32 -10.63
CA PHE A 35 -18.44 -8.70 -9.49
C PHE A 35 -17.77 -7.45 -8.95
N TYR A 36 -17.62 -7.35 -7.64
CA TYR A 36 -17.03 -6.17 -7.02
C TYR A 36 -16.37 -6.46 -5.67
N VAL A 37 -15.45 -5.59 -5.29
CA VAL A 37 -14.93 -5.52 -3.92
C VAL A 37 -15.51 -4.27 -3.26
N ALA A 38 -16.15 -4.45 -2.10
CA ALA A 38 -16.68 -3.37 -1.28
C ALA A 38 -15.89 -3.28 0.02
N LYS A 39 -15.17 -2.18 0.21
CA LYS A 39 -14.42 -1.85 1.42
C LYS A 39 -15.34 -1.23 2.46
N GLN A 40 -15.16 -1.59 3.72
CA GLN A 40 -15.87 -1.00 4.84
C GLN A 40 -15.09 0.21 5.40
N GLU A 41 -15.77 1.34 5.57
CA GLU A 41 -15.24 2.52 6.25
C GLU A 41 -16.26 3.03 7.29
N GLY A 42 -16.09 2.60 8.53
CA GLY A 42 -17.03 2.89 9.62
C GLY A 42 -18.42 2.29 9.35
N LYS A 43 -19.42 3.15 9.12
CA LYS A 43 -20.80 2.75 8.76
C LYS A 43 -21.09 2.86 7.26
N ALA A 44 -20.10 3.23 6.46
CA ALA A 44 -20.20 3.27 5.02
C ALA A 44 -19.53 2.04 4.41
N GLN A 45 -20.01 1.65 3.23
CA GLN A 45 -19.27 0.80 2.31
C GLN A 45 -18.90 1.61 1.07
N HIS A 46 -17.72 1.34 0.53
CA HIS A 46 -17.19 1.94 -0.69
C HIS A 46 -16.86 0.82 -1.67
N VAL A 47 -17.44 0.87 -2.87
CA VAL A 47 -17.06 -0.06 -3.94
C VAL A 47 -15.72 0.38 -4.49
N VAL A 48 -14.68 -0.41 -4.26
CA VAL A 48 -13.29 -0.07 -4.62
C VAL A 48 -12.85 -0.67 -5.95
N LYS A 49 -13.45 -1.81 -6.35
CA LYS A 49 -13.23 -2.42 -7.67
C LYS A 49 -14.48 -3.08 -8.20
N VAL A 50 -14.65 -3.02 -9.52
CA VAL A 50 -15.80 -3.61 -10.23
C VAL A 50 -15.35 -4.31 -11.51
N HIS A 51 -16.02 -5.42 -11.82
CA HIS A 51 -15.97 -6.10 -13.10
C HIS A 51 -17.39 -6.42 -13.58
N ASN A 52 -17.88 -5.63 -14.55
CA ASN A 52 -19.20 -5.80 -15.18
C ASN A 52 -19.06 -6.46 -16.56
N LEU A 53 -19.91 -7.44 -16.88
CA LEU A 53 -19.88 -8.14 -18.17
C LEU A 53 -20.84 -7.57 -19.21
N LYS A 54 -22.16 -7.56 -18.94
CA LYS A 54 -23.19 -7.19 -19.93
C LYS A 54 -23.63 -5.74 -19.75
N HIS A 55 -23.91 -5.34 -18.52
CA HIS A 55 -24.36 -3.99 -18.18
C HIS A 55 -23.88 -3.59 -16.77
N HIS A 56 -23.99 -2.30 -16.45
CA HIS A 56 -23.44 -1.73 -15.22
C HIS A 56 -24.45 -1.81 -14.07
N LEU A 57 -24.46 -2.90 -13.30
CA LEU A 57 -25.27 -3.01 -12.07
C LEU A 57 -24.64 -2.31 -10.87
N ILE A 58 -23.31 -2.25 -10.85
CA ILE A 58 -22.51 -1.66 -9.78
C ILE A 58 -21.50 -0.70 -10.39
N GLU A 59 -21.26 0.42 -9.72
CA GLU A 59 -20.29 1.44 -10.13
C GLU A 59 -19.10 1.52 -9.16
N GLU A 60 -17.88 1.65 -9.69
CA GLU A 60 -16.69 1.88 -8.89
C GLU A 60 -16.76 3.27 -8.25
N GLY A 61 -16.41 3.38 -6.97
CA GLY A 61 -16.58 4.59 -6.16
C GLY A 61 -17.99 4.76 -5.57
N GLN A 62 -18.94 3.86 -5.85
CA GLN A 62 -20.26 3.88 -5.24
C GLN A 62 -20.14 3.77 -3.71
N VAL A 63 -20.84 4.64 -2.99
CA VAL A 63 -20.91 4.66 -1.53
C VAL A 63 -22.30 4.26 -1.07
N SER A 64 -22.40 3.41 -0.05
CA SER A 64 -23.70 3.02 0.52
C SER A 64 -23.64 2.90 2.04
N VAL A 65 -24.79 2.99 2.70
CA VAL A 65 -24.91 2.82 4.15
C VAL A 65 -24.84 1.32 4.46
N LEU A 66 -23.75 0.88 5.10
CA LEU A 66 -23.40 -0.54 5.25
C LEU A 66 -24.56 -1.39 5.79
N PRO A 67 -25.27 -1.03 6.88
CA PRO A 67 -26.40 -1.83 7.38
C PRO A 67 -27.53 -2.09 6.38
N CYS A 68 -27.58 -1.36 5.27
CA CYS A 68 -28.60 -1.48 4.23
C CYS A 68 -28.11 -2.27 3.00
N THR A 69 -27.00 -3.01 3.10
CA THR A 69 -26.34 -3.64 1.94
C THR A 69 -26.26 -5.16 2.08
N LEU A 70 -26.16 -5.86 0.95
CA LEU A 70 -25.96 -7.32 0.93
C LEU A 70 -24.61 -7.71 1.54
N SER A 71 -23.60 -6.85 1.44
CA SER A 71 -22.31 -7.02 2.12
C SER A 71 -22.45 -7.08 3.63
N ALA A 72 -23.36 -6.31 4.25
CA ALA A 72 -23.60 -6.43 5.69
C ALA A 72 -24.15 -7.80 6.08
N LEU A 73 -25.10 -8.35 5.29
CA LEU A 73 -25.59 -9.71 5.53
C LEU A 73 -24.47 -10.75 5.40
N CYS A 74 -23.58 -10.59 4.42
CA CYS A 74 -22.42 -11.44 4.23
C CYS A 74 -21.49 -11.42 5.46
N ILE A 75 -21.22 -10.23 6.00
CA ILE A 75 -20.39 -10.07 7.20
C ILE A 75 -21.07 -10.69 8.44
N GLU A 76 -22.38 -10.47 8.60
CA GLU A 76 -23.17 -11.05 9.70
C GLU A 76 -23.29 -12.58 9.62
N HIS A 77 -23.24 -13.15 8.41
CA HIS A 77 -23.26 -14.59 8.19
C HIS A 77 -22.01 -15.30 8.74
N GLY A 78 -20.89 -14.58 8.85
CA GLY A 78 -19.61 -15.08 9.35
C GLY A 78 -18.61 -15.32 8.22
N ALA A 79 -17.60 -16.15 8.48
CA ALA A 79 -16.44 -16.30 7.58
C ALA A 79 -16.71 -17.07 6.27
N GLN A 80 -17.86 -17.74 6.18
CA GLN A 80 -18.23 -18.52 4.99
C GLN A 80 -18.91 -17.64 3.95
N ALA A 81 -18.79 -18.02 2.68
CA ALA A 81 -19.49 -17.31 1.61
C ALA A 81 -21.01 -17.43 1.80
N LEU A 82 -21.69 -16.28 1.76
CA LEU A 82 -23.15 -16.20 1.77
C LEU A 82 -23.66 -16.29 0.33
N VAL A 83 -24.55 -17.23 0.08
CA VAL A 83 -25.26 -17.38 -1.20
C VAL A 83 -26.73 -17.03 -1.03
N ILE A 84 -27.24 -16.19 -1.92
CA ILE A 84 -28.65 -15.80 -2.02
C ILE A 84 -29.08 -15.99 -3.48
N GLU A 85 -29.76 -17.08 -3.78
CA GLU A 85 -30.21 -17.40 -5.14
C GLU A 85 -31.36 -16.48 -5.60
N HIS A 86 -32.16 -15.99 -4.64
CA HIS A 86 -33.34 -15.15 -4.89
C HIS A 86 -33.44 -14.02 -3.85
N ILE A 87 -32.99 -12.83 -4.21
CA ILE A 87 -32.93 -11.68 -3.29
C ILE A 87 -34.32 -11.31 -2.76
N GLY A 88 -35.38 -11.30 -3.58
CA GLY A 88 -36.73 -10.92 -3.14
C GLY A 88 -37.41 -11.94 -2.22
N GLU A 89 -36.99 -13.20 -2.26
CA GLU A 89 -37.62 -14.28 -1.49
C GLU A 89 -36.86 -14.61 -0.20
N HIS A 90 -35.56 -14.31 -0.16
CA HIS A 90 -34.68 -14.68 0.93
C HIS A 90 -35.05 -13.98 2.26
N ALA A 91 -34.99 -14.71 3.37
CA ALA A 91 -35.42 -14.18 4.66
C ALA A 91 -34.54 -13.02 5.15
N LEU A 92 -33.23 -13.08 4.88
CA LEU A 92 -32.25 -12.09 5.35
C LEU A 92 -32.36 -10.73 4.62
N THR A 93 -32.91 -10.70 3.42
CA THR A 93 -32.96 -9.49 2.58
C THR A 93 -34.20 -8.64 2.86
N ARG A 94 -35.22 -9.18 3.56
CA ARG A 94 -36.48 -8.48 3.87
C ARG A 94 -36.31 -7.20 4.70
N SER A 95 -35.25 -7.12 5.50
CA SER A 95 -34.93 -5.94 6.32
C SER A 95 -34.10 -4.90 5.57
N LEU A 96 -33.51 -5.28 4.44
CA LEU A 96 -32.80 -4.34 3.58
C LEU A 96 -33.86 -3.62 2.75
N GLY A 97 -34.02 -2.31 2.95
CA GLY A 97 -34.89 -1.48 2.10
C GLY A 97 -34.30 -1.28 0.70
N ILE A 98 -34.02 -2.39 0.00
CA ILE A 98 -33.43 -2.42 -1.34
C ILE A 98 -34.46 -1.83 -2.31
N ALA A 99 -34.07 -0.83 -3.09
CA ALA A 99 -34.95 -0.16 -4.04
C ALA A 99 -35.33 -1.07 -5.23
N ASP A 100 -36.53 -0.86 -5.79
CA ASP A 100 -37.10 -1.57 -6.93
C ASP A 100 -36.06 -1.79 -8.06
N GLY A 101 -35.72 -3.05 -8.33
CA GLY A 101 -34.81 -3.45 -9.42
C GLY A 101 -33.87 -4.61 -9.09
N VAL A 102 -33.54 -4.83 -7.81
CA VAL A 102 -32.67 -5.94 -7.35
C VAL A 102 -33.51 -7.10 -6.74
N GLU A 103 -34.82 -6.92 -6.60
CA GLU A 103 -35.73 -7.88 -5.97
C GLU A 103 -35.76 -9.26 -6.67
N THR A 104 -35.39 -9.34 -7.94
CA THR A 104 -35.36 -10.61 -8.70
C THR A 104 -33.98 -11.22 -8.84
N GLY A 105 -32.94 -10.54 -8.34
CA GLY A 105 -31.55 -10.92 -8.54
C GLY A 105 -31.05 -12.04 -7.65
N CYS A 106 -29.80 -12.42 -7.87
CA CYS A 106 -29.04 -13.32 -7.00
C CYS A 106 -27.75 -12.64 -6.52
N PHE A 107 -27.22 -13.11 -5.39
CA PHE A 107 -26.03 -12.57 -4.76
C PHE A 107 -25.16 -13.68 -4.18
N ILE A 108 -23.86 -13.49 -4.27
CA ILE A 108 -22.88 -14.26 -3.52
C ILE A 108 -21.83 -13.30 -2.97
N GLY A 109 -21.39 -13.52 -1.74
CA GLY A 109 -20.31 -12.72 -1.16
C GLY A 109 -19.51 -13.50 -0.14
N ALA A 110 -18.21 -13.19 -0.05
CA ALA A 110 -17.36 -13.64 1.04
C ALA A 110 -16.70 -12.43 1.71
N PRO A 111 -16.58 -12.42 3.04
CA PRO A 111 -15.88 -11.37 3.76
C PRO A 111 -14.36 -11.46 3.52
N ILE A 112 -13.73 -10.31 3.38
CA ILE A 112 -12.29 -10.13 3.41
C ILE A 112 -11.96 -9.58 4.80
N PHE A 113 -11.08 -10.27 5.51
CA PHE A 113 -10.66 -9.88 6.86
C PHE A 113 -9.25 -9.31 6.83
N TYR A 114 -8.88 -8.65 7.92
CA TYR A 114 -7.50 -8.45 8.33
C TYR A 114 -7.03 -9.66 9.18
N GLU A 115 -5.72 -9.80 9.39
CA GLU A 115 -5.13 -10.84 10.24
C GLU A 115 -5.64 -10.79 11.69
N ASP A 116 -5.99 -9.61 12.19
CA ASP A 116 -6.55 -9.42 13.54
C ASP A 116 -8.03 -9.86 13.66
N GLY A 117 -8.63 -10.30 12.55
CA GLY A 117 -10.02 -10.75 12.46
C GLY A 117 -11.04 -9.62 12.27
N SER A 118 -10.60 -8.36 12.20
CA SER A 118 -11.46 -7.25 11.80
C SER A 118 -11.79 -7.32 10.30
N VAL A 119 -12.89 -6.68 9.90
CA VAL A 119 -13.39 -6.77 8.53
C VAL A 119 -12.79 -5.64 7.68
N TYR A 120 -12.10 -6.01 6.60
CA TYR A 120 -11.72 -5.06 5.54
C TYR A 120 -12.93 -4.71 4.67
N GLY A 121 -13.71 -5.73 4.29
CA GLY A 121 -14.81 -5.58 3.35
C GLY A 121 -15.33 -6.92 2.84
N THR A 122 -15.86 -6.94 1.62
CA THR A 122 -16.39 -8.14 0.98
C THR A 122 -15.99 -8.22 -0.49
N ILE A 123 -15.76 -9.42 -0.99
CA ILE A 123 -15.75 -9.73 -2.43
C ILE A 123 -17.11 -10.33 -2.80
N CYS A 124 -17.76 -9.76 -3.82
CA CYS A 124 -19.17 -10.01 -4.13
C CYS A 124 -19.41 -10.27 -5.61
N GLY A 125 -20.43 -11.07 -5.90
CA GLY A 125 -21.08 -11.20 -7.19
C GLY A 125 -22.56 -10.85 -7.06
N ILE A 126 -23.11 -10.16 -8.06
CA ILE A 126 -24.53 -9.83 -8.17
C ILE A 126 -25.02 -9.94 -9.62
N ASP A 127 -26.25 -10.39 -9.77
CA ASP A 127 -26.97 -10.44 -11.06
C ASP A 127 -28.40 -9.89 -10.88
N ASP A 128 -29.01 -9.43 -11.97
CA ASP A 128 -30.38 -8.89 -11.99
C ASP A 128 -31.45 -9.98 -12.18
N GLY A 129 -31.03 -11.17 -12.62
CA GLY A 129 -31.86 -12.38 -12.64
C GLY A 129 -31.53 -13.37 -11.51
N PRO A 130 -32.44 -14.32 -11.24
CA PRO A 130 -32.13 -15.45 -10.37
C PRO A 130 -31.08 -16.34 -11.04
N CYS A 131 -30.20 -16.94 -10.25
CA CYS A 131 -29.15 -17.81 -10.76
C CYS A 131 -28.96 -19.07 -9.93
N GLU A 132 -28.81 -20.20 -10.62
CA GLU A 132 -28.28 -21.43 -10.03
C GLU A 132 -26.75 -21.36 -10.08
N LEU A 133 -26.12 -21.26 -8.91
CA LEU A 133 -24.68 -21.11 -8.81
C LEU A 133 -23.98 -22.48 -8.78
N PRO A 134 -22.78 -22.63 -9.39
CA PRO A 134 -21.97 -23.82 -9.24
C PRO A 134 -21.68 -24.15 -7.78
N ALA A 135 -21.72 -25.43 -7.42
CA ALA A 135 -21.56 -25.88 -6.03
C ALA A 135 -20.17 -25.57 -5.42
N ASP A 136 -19.15 -25.41 -6.26
CA ASP A 136 -17.79 -25.06 -5.88
C ASP A 136 -17.55 -23.55 -5.81
N LEU A 137 -18.47 -22.73 -6.33
CA LEU A 137 -18.31 -21.28 -6.38
C LEU A 137 -18.12 -20.63 -5.00
N PRO A 138 -18.85 -20.99 -3.93
CA PRO A 138 -18.62 -20.46 -2.59
C PRO A 138 -17.18 -20.65 -2.10
N PHE A 139 -16.61 -21.82 -2.35
CA PHE A 139 -15.22 -22.13 -2.00
C PHE A 139 -14.21 -21.26 -2.79
N ILE A 140 -14.51 -20.96 -4.06
CA ILE A 140 -13.66 -20.06 -4.87
C ILE A 140 -13.70 -18.64 -4.29
N PHE A 141 -14.88 -18.14 -3.90
CA PHE A 141 -15.01 -16.83 -3.24
C PHE A 141 -14.22 -16.77 -1.93
N GLU A 142 -14.35 -17.77 -1.06
CA GLU A 142 -13.62 -17.85 0.21
C GLU A 142 -12.10 -17.91 0.00
N THR A 143 -11.66 -18.69 -1.00
CA THR A 143 -10.24 -18.81 -1.34
C THR A 143 -9.67 -17.49 -1.84
N LEU A 144 -10.39 -16.80 -2.74
CA LEU A 144 -9.95 -15.51 -3.25
C LEU A 144 -10.00 -14.43 -2.17
N ALA A 145 -11.00 -14.42 -1.30
CA ALA A 145 -11.07 -13.50 -0.16
C ALA A 145 -9.87 -13.69 0.79
N THR A 146 -9.50 -14.94 1.04
CA THR A 146 -8.32 -15.29 1.83
C THR A 146 -7.02 -14.84 1.15
N LEU A 147 -6.89 -15.04 -0.17
CA LEU A 147 -5.72 -14.56 -0.92
C LEU A 147 -5.63 -13.03 -0.92
N LEU A 148 -6.76 -12.33 -1.06
CA LEU A 148 -6.81 -10.88 -0.97
C LEU A 148 -6.43 -10.38 0.44
N THR A 149 -6.80 -11.11 1.49
CA THR A 149 -6.34 -10.84 2.86
C THR A 149 -4.80 -10.87 2.92
N TYR A 150 -4.16 -11.91 2.38
CA TYR A 150 -2.69 -11.97 2.35
C TYR A 150 -2.03 -10.84 1.55
N VAL A 151 -2.63 -10.43 0.41
CA VAL A 151 -2.11 -9.32 -0.39
C VAL A 151 -2.24 -8.00 0.36
N LEU A 152 -3.40 -7.78 1.01
CA LEU A 152 -3.67 -6.58 1.81
C LEU A 152 -2.65 -6.42 2.95
N GLU A 153 -2.40 -7.49 3.71
CA GLU A 153 -1.44 -7.47 4.82
C GLU A 153 -0.01 -7.28 4.34
N LEU A 154 0.35 -7.89 3.21
CA LEU A 154 1.66 -7.70 2.60
C LEU A 154 1.86 -6.26 2.15
N GLU A 155 0.85 -5.65 1.52
CA GLU A 155 0.86 -4.25 1.13
C GLU A 155 0.98 -3.33 2.36
N GLN A 156 0.19 -3.55 3.40
CA GLN A 156 0.28 -2.79 4.65
C GLN A 156 1.66 -2.91 5.31
N ALA A 157 2.23 -4.12 5.37
CA ALA A 157 3.57 -4.31 5.89
C ALA A 157 4.63 -3.57 5.05
N TYR A 158 4.49 -3.56 3.72
CA TYR A 158 5.36 -2.78 2.85
C TYR A 158 5.18 -1.26 3.06
N GLU A 159 3.95 -0.77 3.14
CA GLU A 159 3.64 0.63 3.44
C GLU A 159 4.19 1.03 4.81
N GLU A 160 4.10 0.17 5.83
CA GLU A 160 4.70 0.42 7.14
C GLU A 160 6.23 0.50 7.05
N ILE A 161 6.87 -0.43 6.36
CA ILE A 161 8.33 -0.40 6.11
C ILE A 161 8.72 0.88 5.34
N GLU A 162 7.91 1.30 4.37
CA GLU A 162 8.12 2.54 3.63
C GLU A 162 7.84 3.79 4.48
N SER A 163 6.86 3.78 5.39
CA SER A 163 6.58 4.89 6.30
C SER A 163 7.66 5.03 7.39
N LEU A 164 8.31 3.92 7.75
CA LEU A 164 9.51 3.87 8.58
C LEU A 164 10.78 4.24 7.78
N ALA A 165 10.66 4.60 6.51
CA ALA A 165 11.80 5.00 5.71
C ALA A 165 12.33 6.37 6.14
N ALA A 166 13.37 6.32 6.96
CA ALA A 166 14.18 7.45 7.39
C ALA A 166 13.48 8.37 8.40
N PRO A 167 13.20 7.88 9.62
CA PRO A 167 12.76 8.75 10.70
C PRO A 167 13.86 9.78 10.99
N LEU A 168 13.49 11.05 11.08
CA LEU A 168 14.40 12.08 11.55
C LEU A 168 14.62 11.88 13.06
N VAL A 169 15.82 11.42 13.44
CA VAL A 169 16.19 11.13 14.83
C VAL A 169 16.95 12.31 15.41
N PRO A 170 16.39 13.05 16.38
CA PRO A 170 17.11 14.14 17.04
C PRO A 170 18.30 13.60 17.84
N ILE A 171 19.47 14.23 17.69
CA ILE A 171 20.65 13.90 18.48
C ILE A 171 20.71 14.82 19.69
N VAL A 172 20.77 16.13 19.44
CA VAL A 172 20.85 17.18 20.48
C VAL A 172 20.61 18.55 19.89
N GLY A 173 19.91 19.41 20.63
CA GLY A 173 19.59 20.77 20.19
C GLY A 173 18.85 20.75 18.86
N LYS A 174 19.42 21.42 17.86
CA LYS A 174 18.88 21.50 16.49
C LYS A 174 19.63 20.60 15.49
N VAL A 175 20.27 19.54 16.00
CA VAL A 175 21.00 18.55 15.21
C VAL A 175 20.23 17.23 15.19
N ALA A 176 20.00 16.69 14.00
CA ALA A 176 19.34 15.41 13.80
C ALA A 176 20.08 14.54 12.77
N ILE A 177 19.77 13.25 12.78
CA ILE A 177 20.21 12.28 11.77
C ILE A 177 19.00 11.76 10.99
N LEU A 178 19.20 11.57 9.70
CA LEU A 178 18.30 10.91 8.76
C LEU A 178 18.96 9.61 8.27
N PRO A 179 18.68 8.45 8.89
CA PRO A 179 19.21 7.18 8.43
C PRO A 179 18.39 6.64 7.24
N ILE A 180 19.03 6.46 6.09
CA ILE A 180 18.41 5.85 4.90
C ILE A 180 18.84 4.38 4.82
N ILE A 181 17.87 3.48 5.01
CA ILE A 181 18.11 2.03 5.11
C ILE A 181 17.35 1.30 4.00
N GLY A 182 17.97 0.29 3.38
CA GLY A 182 17.32 -0.59 2.41
C GLY A 182 17.38 -0.07 0.97
N GLU A 183 16.51 -0.59 0.11
CA GLU A 183 16.42 -0.19 -1.30
C GLU A 183 15.66 1.13 -1.43
N VAL A 184 16.27 2.13 -2.06
CA VAL A 184 15.60 3.40 -2.33
C VAL A 184 15.12 3.39 -3.78
N ARG A 185 13.83 3.63 -4.00
CA ARG A 185 13.21 3.80 -5.32
C ARG A 185 12.67 5.23 -5.48
N ALA A 186 12.30 5.61 -6.69
CA ALA A 186 11.84 6.97 -7.01
C ALA A 186 10.69 7.45 -6.09
N LEU A 187 9.65 6.61 -5.89
CA LEU A 187 8.52 6.94 -5.03
C LEU A 187 8.95 7.17 -3.59
N ARG A 188 9.65 6.19 -2.99
CA ARG A 188 10.21 6.28 -1.65
C ARG A 188 11.12 7.50 -1.46
N ALA A 189 11.96 7.81 -2.44
CA ALA A 189 12.86 8.95 -2.38
C ALA A 189 12.11 10.29 -2.37
N LYS A 190 11.01 10.39 -3.14
CA LYS A 190 10.13 11.56 -3.12
C LYS A 190 9.44 11.70 -1.75
N THR A 191 8.90 10.61 -1.21
CA THR A 191 8.29 10.58 0.12
C THR A 191 9.28 11.03 1.21
N ILE A 192 10.52 10.54 1.18
CA ILE A 192 11.57 10.97 2.10
C ILE A 192 11.83 12.48 1.99
N ILE A 193 11.95 13.02 0.77
CA ILE A 193 12.17 14.46 0.57
C ILE A 193 11.03 15.28 1.16
N ASP A 194 9.79 14.93 0.86
CA ASP A 194 8.62 15.67 1.32
C ASP A 194 8.48 15.61 2.85
N GLN A 195 8.65 14.43 3.45
CA GLN A 195 8.57 14.25 4.89
C GLN A 195 9.70 14.98 5.63
N VAL A 196 10.95 14.84 5.18
CA VAL A 196 12.11 15.42 5.88
C VAL A 196 12.10 16.94 5.81
N MET A 197 11.66 17.52 4.68
CA MET A 197 11.45 18.98 4.60
C MET A 197 10.46 19.46 5.66
N HIS A 198 9.32 18.78 5.76
CA HIS A 198 8.28 19.11 6.73
C HIS A 198 8.80 19.01 8.16
N ASP A 199 9.41 17.87 8.50
CA ASP A 199 9.98 17.59 9.82
C ASP A 199 11.06 18.60 10.22
N CYS A 200 11.96 18.96 9.30
CA CYS A 200 13.02 19.93 9.56
C CYS A 200 12.43 21.31 9.88
N ALA A 201 11.41 21.74 9.14
CA ALA A 201 10.75 23.03 9.34
C ALA A 201 9.96 23.05 10.65
N GLU A 202 9.18 22.01 10.93
CA GLU A 202 8.36 21.91 12.15
C GLU A 202 9.23 21.82 13.41
N LYS A 203 10.26 20.96 13.39
CA LYS A 203 11.14 20.68 14.54
C LYS A 203 12.28 21.69 14.68
N GLY A 204 12.40 22.65 13.75
CA GLY A 204 13.43 23.70 13.79
C GLY A 204 14.85 23.17 13.69
N ILE A 205 15.07 22.15 12.86
CA ILE A 205 16.40 21.53 12.64
C ILE A 205 17.29 22.50 11.87
N GLU A 206 18.53 22.69 12.34
CA GLU A 206 19.54 23.53 11.69
C GLU A 206 20.65 22.70 11.03
N VAL A 207 20.89 21.50 11.53
CA VAL A 207 21.90 20.57 11.00
C VAL A 207 21.29 19.17 10.86
N LEU A 208 21.28 18.64 9.64
CA LEU A 208 20.85 17.28 9.35
C LEU A 208 22.01 16.43 8.83
N ILE A 209 22.25 15.29 9.47
CA ILE A 209 23.22 14.29 9.02
C ILE A 209 22.45 13.21 8.25
N VAL A 210 22.64 13.12 6.95
CA VAL A 210 22.04 12.09 6.09
C VAL A 210 22.98 10.89 6.05
N ASP A 211 22.61 9.80 6.71
CA ASP A 211 23.40 8.58 6.73
C ASP A 211 22.89 7.57 5.72
N VAL A 212 23.72 7.26 4.72
CA VAL A 212 23.39 6.30 3.64
C VAL A 212 24.14 4.98 3.80
N SER A 213 24.69 4.72 4.99
CA SER A 213 25.46 3.50 5.28
C SER A 213 24.64 2.20 5.09
N GLY A 214 23.33 2.27 5.31
CA GLY A 214 22.37 1.17 5.19
C GLY A 214 21.76 0.98 3.80
N VAL A 215 22.20 1.74 2.79
CA VAL A 215 21.68 1.64 1.42
C VAL A 215 22.35 0.46 0.69
N SER A 216 21.58 -0.59 0.44
CA SER A 216 22.08 -1.84 -0.18
C SER A 216 22.30 -1.71 -1.68
N GLN A 217 21.48 -0.90 -2.38
CA GLN A 217 21.63 -0.61 -3.79
C GLN A 217 21.37 0.87 -4.09
N ILE A 218 22.33 1.51 -4.76
CA ILE A 218 22.13 2.79 -5.44
C ILE A 218 22.26 2.59 -6.96
N ASN A 219 21.29 3.11 -7.71
CA ASN A 219 21.40 3.34 -9.14
C ASN A 219 21.62 4.85 -9.41
N SER A 220 21.86 5.24 -10.66
CA SER A 220 22.09 6.64 -11.01
C SER A 220 20.90 7.55 -10.66
N GLU A 221 19.67 7.06 -10.82
CA GLU A 221 18.45 7.80 -10.53
C GLU A 221 18.26 8.08 -9.03
N VAL A 222 18.55 7.10 -8.18
CA VAL A 222 18.51 7.21 -6.72
C VAL A 222 19.56 8.19 -6.19
N GLY A 223 20.74 8.20 -6.82
CA GLY A 223 21.77 9.20 -6.54
C GLY A 223 21.26 10.64 -6.74
N GLU A 224 20.52 10.88 -7.82
CA GLU A 224 19.93 12.20 -8.09
C GLU A 224 18.91 12.61 -7.01
N TYR A 225 18.14 11.68 -6.45
CA TYR A 225 17.22 12.01 -5.36
C TYR A 225 17.96 12.39 -4.07
N LEU A 226 19.08 11.72 -3.73
CA LEU A 226 19.91 12.10 -2.59
C LEU A 226 20.48 13.52 -2.78
N LEU A 227 20.97 13.82 -3.99
CA LEU A 227 21.47 15.15 -4.34
C LEU A 227 20.35 16.20 -4.27
N LYS A 228 19.15 15.86 -4.71
CA LYS A 228 17.98 16.73 -4.64
C LYS A 228 17.61 17.02 -3.18
N LEU A 229 17.57 16.00 -2.32
CA LEU A 229 17.32 16.14 -0.89
C LEU A 229 18.30 17.14 -0.25
N VAL A 230 19.61 16.93 -0.45
CA VAL A 230 20.66 17.82 0.09
C VAL A 230 20.45 19.27 -0.35
N LYS A 231 20.23 19.50 -1.66
CA LYS A 231 20.00 20.85 -2.20
C LYS A 231 18.75 21.51 -1.63
N VAL A 232 17.66 20.76 -1.53
CA VAL A 232 16.39 21.25 -1.03
C VAL A 232 16.50 21.65 0.45
N LEU A 233 17.20 20.85 1.25
CA LEU A 233 17.50 21.16 2.66
C LEU A 233 18.35 22.42 2.80
N GLU A 234 19.39 22.58 1.98
CA GLU A 234 20.22 23.78 1.98
C GLU A 234 19.44 25.04 1.60
N LEU A 235 18.48 24.94 0.66
CA LEU A 235 17.61 26.05 0.26
C LEU A 235 16.70 26.54 1.38
N ILE A 236 16.26 25.66 2.26
CA ILE A 236 15.44 26.01 3.44
C ILE A 236 16.29 26.38 4.67
N GLY A 237 17.63 26.47 4.50
CA GLY A 237 18.55 26.91 5.55
C GLY A 237 19.04 25.81 6.49
N VAL A 238 18.78 24.53 6.16
CA VAL A 238 19.29 23.38 6.92
C VAL A 238 20.67 23.02 6.40
N LYS A 239 21.68 23.06 7.27
CA LYS A 239 23.03 22.58 6.93
C LYS A 239 23.03 21.06 6.86
N THR A 240 23.66 20.51 5.85
CA THR A 240 23.66 19.07 5.61
C THR A 240 25.06 18.48 5.77
N ALA A 241 25.12 17.29 6.33
CA ALA A 241 26.29 16.41 6.28
C ALA A 241 25.85 15.05 5.72
N VAL A 242 26.67 14.41 4.89
CA VAL A 242 26.38 13.09 4.33
C VAL A 242 27.40 12.09 4.86
N THR A 243 26.93 10.96 5.38
CA THR A 243 27.78 9.88 5.90
C THR A 243 27.48 8.54 5.24
N GLY A 244 28.45 7.62 5.26
CA GLY A 244 28.22 6.25 4.82
C GLY A 244 28.20 6.03 3.30
N ILE A 245 28.66 7.00 2.49
CA ILE A 245 28.82 6.80 1.05
C ILE A 245 29.86 5.70 0.80
N GLN A 246 29.40 4.54 0.31
CA GLN A 246 30.28 3.43 -0.02
C GLN A 246 31.00 3.67 -1.36
N PRO A 247 32.21 3.09 -1.58
CA PRO A 247 32.96 3.30 -2.82
C PRO A 247 32.18 3.00 -4.10
N TYR A 248 31.33 1.97 -4.08
CA TYR A 248 30.50 1.62 -5.23
C TYR A 248 29.48 2.72 -5.58
N MET A 249 28.97 3.46 -4.58
CA MET A 249 28.01 4.55 -4.77
C MET A 249 28.68 5.75 -5.42
N ALA A 250 29.90 6.08 -4.96
CA ALA A 250 30.70 7.16 -5.51
C ALA A 250 31.05 6.94 -6.99
N LEU A 251 31.24 5.67 -7.41
CA LEU A 251 31.54 5.31 -8.80
C LEU A 251 30.31 5.34 -9.72
N LYS A 252 29.12 5.06 -9.20
CA LYS A 252 27.88 4.93 -10.00
C LYS A 252 27.22 6.26 -10.36
N VAL A 253 27.53 7.34 -9.63
CA VAL A 253 26.90 8.65 -9.82
C VAL A 253 28.01 9.66 -10.17
N PRO A 254 28.28 9.88 -11.48
CA PRO A 254 29.48 10.58 -11.95
C PRO A 254 29.62 12.01 -11.41
N HIS A 255 28.51 12.64 -11.04
CA HIS A 255 28.46 14.03 -10.60
C HIS A 255 28.39 14.21 -9.08
N PHE A 256 28.48 13.15 -8.26
CA PHE A 256 28.43 13.27 -6.79
C PHE A 256 29.42 14.31 -6.26
N ALA A 257 30.67 14.24 -6.72
CA ALA A 257 31.73 15.13 -6.27
C ALA A 257 31.45 16.61 -6.60
N GLN A 258 30.83 16.88 -7.74
CA GLN A 258 30.46 18.25 -8.13
C GLN A 258 29.20 18.72 -7.40
N ALA A 259 28.20 17.85 -7.27
CA ALA A 259 26.89 18.19 -6.73
C ALA A 259 26.87 18.34 -5.21
N LEU A 260 27.76 17.64 -4.49
CA LEU A 260 27.95 17.78 -3.04
C LEU A 260 29.07 18.76 -2.68
N LYS A 261 29.51 19.60 -3.62
CA LYS A 261 30.57 20.58 -3.36
C LYS A 261 30.08 21.60 -2.33
N GLY A 262 30.71 21.60 -1.16
CA GLY A 262 30.35 22.48 -0.04
C GLY A 262 29.55 21.79 1.06
N THR A 263 28.98 20.62 0.77
CA THR A 263 28.37 19.74 1.77
C THR A 263 29.47 18.99 2.55
N MET A 264 29.28 18.81 3.85
CA MET A 264 30.20 17.99 4.66
C MET A 264 30.01 16.51 4.30
N ILE A 265 31.08 15.80 3.94
CA ILE A 265 31.03 14.36 3.65
C ILE A 265 32.03 13.65 4.55
N GLU A 266 31.55 12.66 5.31
CA GLU A 266 32.39 11.86 6.20
C GLU A 266 32.14 10.36 6.02
N ALA A 267 33.11 9.53 6.44
CA ALA A 267 32.99 8.08 6.30
C ALA A 267 31.85 7.50 7.16
N ASN A 268 31.59 8.08 8.33
CA ASN A 268 30.60 7.59 9.29
C ASN A 268 30.08 8.74 10.18
N LEU A 269 28.97 8.45 10.88
CA LEU A 269 28.31 9.37 11.80
C LEU A 269 29.25 9.90 12.89
N GLU A 270 30.09 9.05 13.48
CA GLU A 270 31.00 9.44 14.56
C GLU A 270 31.97 10.54 14.12
N THR A 271 32.50 10.43 12.91
CA THR A 271 33.44 11.41 12.33
C THR A 271 32.74 12.73 12.02
N ALA A 272 31.52 12.68 11.49
CA ALA A 272 30.69 13.86 11.26
C ALA A 272 30.38 14.60 12.56
N LEU A 273 29.99 13.88 13.61
CA LEU A 273 29.74 14.45 14.92
C LEU A 273 30.99 15.12 15.51
N LYS A 274 32.16 14.47 15.43
CA LYS A 274 33.43 15.08 15.87
C LYS A 274 33.71 16.40 15.16
N ARG A 275 33.48 16.47 13.84
CA ARG A 275 33.67 17.70 13.05
C ARG A 275 32.66 18.79 13.37
N LEU A 276 31.45 18.43 13.78
CA LEU A 276 30.44 19.36 14.26
C LEU A 276 30.73 19.85 15.71
N GLY A 277 31.82 19.39 16.32
CA GLY A 277 32.27 19.84 17.64
C GLY A 277 31.80 18.94 18.79
N PHE A 278 31.22 17.78 18.51
CA PHE A 278 30.85 16.81 19.56
C PHE A 278 32.08 16.07 20.08
N SER A 279 32.20 15.99 21.41
CA SER A 279 33.23 15.22 22.09
C SER A 279 32.63 14.01 22.79
N PHE A 280 33.11 12.81 22.47
CA PHE A 280 32.74 11.60 23.20
C PHE A 280 33.58 11.52 24.48
N ARG A 281 32.93 11.48 25.65
CA ARG A 281 33.59 11.09 26.90
C ARG A 281 33.41 9.60 27.06
N GLN A 282 34.50 8.83 27.06
CA GLN A 282 34.47 7.46 27.54
C GLN A 282 34.32 7.51 29.07
N ASN A 283 33.22 6.95 29.57
CA ASN A 283 33.10 6.60 30.98
C ASN A 283 33.81 5.28 31.25
#